data_AF-A0AAV4B3C0-F1
#
_entry.id   AF-A0AAV4B3C0-F1
#
_cell.length_a   1.000
_cell.length_b   1.000
_cell.length_c   1.000
_cell.angle_alpha   90.00
_cell.angle_beta   90.00
_cell.angle_gamma   90.00
#
_symmetry.space_group_name_H-M   'P 1'
#
loop_
_entity.id
_entity.type
_entity.pdbx_description
1 polymer ?
#
loop_
_entity_poly.entity_id
_entity_poly.type
_entity_poly.pdbx_seq_one_letter_code
_entity_poly.pdbx_strand_id
1 'polypeptide(L)'
;MINLLKYDRKDFDNRLVTHFVQEFKRKHHKDLSTNSRALRRLRTACERAKRTLSSSSEASIEIDSLFEGIDYYTKVSRARFEELCGDLFRSTLQPVETALRDAKLDKGIPPAPRGVPQIEVTFDIDANGILNVSAQDKSTGKSENIIIKNDKGRLSQAEIDRMLAEADKYKEEDEKQRERVSARNQLESYVFSVKQALEAAEEKLSSKDKDIVLNACNETLSWLDNNSLADKEEYEHRLQELQKTSSSVMAKLHGQSQSQGQGPSHSQAHSGPTVEEVD
;
A
#
# COMPACT_ATOMS: atom_id res chain seq x y z
N MET A 1 2.53 7.70 31.63
CA MET A 1 2.55 7.34 30.20
C MET A 1 3.80 7.97 29.59
N ILE A 2 4.91 7.22 29.56
CA ILE A 2 6.22 7.75 29.20
C ILE A 2 6.35 7.75 27.68
N ASN A 3 6.87 8.86 27.12
CA ASN A 3 7.11 9.12 25.70
C ASN A 3 8.08 8.11 25.04
N LEU A 4 7.71 6.84 24.92
CA LEU A 4 8.38 5.90 24.02
C LEU A 4 8.11 6.21 22.54
N LEU A 5 7.12 7.07 22.24
CA LEU A 5 6.82 7.54 20.88
C LEU A 5 7.83 8.54 20.29
N LYS A 6 8.88 8.93 21.03
CA LYS A 6 9.93 9.81 20.51
C LYS A 6 11.01 9.11 19.68
N TYR A 7 11.08 7.79 19.73
CA TYR A 7 12.10 7.01 19.02
C TYR A 7 11.42 6.11 17.99
N ASP A 8 11.27 6.63 16.76
CA ASP A 8 10.72 5.87 15.65
C ASP A 8 11.79 4.87 15.19
N ARG A 9 11.37 3.70 14.70
CA ARG A 9 12.19 2.78 13.90
C ARG A 9 13.00 3.52 12.82
N LYS A 10 12.44 4.63 12.31
CA LYS A 10 13.07 5.54 11.34
C LYS A 10 14.32 6.25 11.87
N ASP A 11 14.46 6.49 13.17
CA ASP A 11 15.63 7.19 13.73
C ASP A 11 16.89 6.33 13.62
N PHE A 12 16.78 5.03 13.89
CA PHE A 12 17.86 4.06 13.68
C PHE A 12 18.23 3.93 12.20
N ASP A 13 17.23 3.94 11.30
CA ASP A 13 17.48 3.93 9.86
C ASP A 13 18.20 5.21 9.42
N ASN A 14 17.80 6.37 9.96
CA ASN A 14 18.43 7.66 9.67
C ASN A 14 19.90 7.70 10.10
N ARG A 15 20.25 7.14 11.27
CA ARG A 15 21.65 7.04 11.72
C ARG A 15 22.52 6.29 10.72
N LEU A 16 22.04 5.15 10.26
CA LEU A 16 22.76 4.31 9.31
C LEU A 16 22.87 4.98 7.93
N VAL A 17 21.79 5.61 7.46
CA VAL A 17 21.77 6.35 6.19
C VAL A 17 22.72 7.54 6.23
N THR A 18 22.69 8.36 7.30
CA THR A 18 23.60 9.50 7.45
C THR A 18 25.06 9.05 7.46
N HIS A 19 25.37 7.94 8.14
CA HIS A 19 26.72 7.37 8.14
C HIS A 19 27.19 7.04 6.72
N PHE A 20 26.37 6.35 5.93
CA PHE A 20 26.75 5.96 4.57
C PHE A 20 26.70 7.10 3.55
N VAL A 21 25.86 8.11 3.75
CA VAL A 21 25.92 9.36 2.96
C VAL A 21 27.27 10.05 3.17
N GLN A 22 27.72 10.17 4.43
CA GLN A 22 29.02 10.76 4.75
C GLN A 22 30.18 9.89 4.24
N GLU A 23 30.08 8.58 4.36
CA GLU A 23 31.08 7.65 3.85
C GLU A 23 31.22 7.75 2.32
N PHE A 24 30.10 7.76 1.61
CA PHE A 24 30.08 7.92 0.15
C PHE A 24 30.68 9.26 -0.27
N LYS A 25 30.32 10.35 0.42
CA LYS A 25 30.88 11.68 0.17
C LYS A 25 32.39 11.73 0.40
N ARG A 26 32.89 11.03 1.41
CA ARG A 26 34.34 10.92 1.68
C ARG A 26 35.06 10.04 0.66
N LYS A 27 34.47 8.93 0.22
CA LYS A 27 35.09 7.98 -0.72
C LYS A 27 35.08 8.45 -2.18
N HIS A 28 34.00 9.12 -2.59
CA HIS A 28 33.77 9.47 -4.00
C HIS A 28 33.74 10.98 -4.26
N HIS A 29 33.90 11.81 -3.22
CA HIS A 29 33.85 13.28 -3.31
C HIS A 29 32.53 13.81 -3.90
N LYS A 30 31.45 13.03 -3.80
CA LYS A 30 30.12 13.35 -4.34
C LYS A 30 29.06 13.27 -3.26
N ASP A 31 28.12 14.20 -3.27
CA ASP A 31 27.05 14.27 -2.27
C ASP A 31 25.76 13.64 -2.80
N LEU A 32 25.52 12.37 -2.45
CA LEU A 32 24.33 11.64 -2.90
C LEU A 32 23.03 12.17 -2.28
N SER A 33 23.10 12.99 -1.23
CA SER A 33 21.91 13.55 -0.58
C SER A 33 21.12 14.49 -1.50
N THR A 34 21.76 14.98 -2.55
CA THR A 34 21.16 15.81 -3.60
C THR A 34 20.18 15.04 -4.50
N ASN A 35 20.23 13.70 -4.51
CA ASN A 35 19.40 12.86 -5.36
C ASN A 35 18.45 11.99 -4.53
N SER A 36 17.16 12.31 -4.60
CA SER A 36 16.10 11.63 -3.85
C SER A 36 15.97 10.14 -4.19
N ARG A 37 16.21 9.76 -5.45
CA ARG A 37 16.20 8.35 -5.89
C ARG A 37 17.38 7.58 -5.30
N ALA A 38 18.59 8.15 -5.35
CA ALA A 38 19.78 7.56 -4.74
C ALA A 38 19.61 7.40 -3.22
N LEU A 39 19.14 8.44 -2.53
CA LEU A 39 18.81 8.38 -1.10
C LEU A 39 17.78 7.31 -0.77
N ARG A 40 16.70 7.18 -1.56
CA ARG A 40 15.68 6.16 -1.34
C ARG A 40 16.26 4.75 -1.49
N ARG A 41 17.10 4.51 -2.50
CA ARG A 41 17.79 3.22 -2.69
C ARG A 41 18.71 2.90 -1.52
N LEU A 42 19.48 3.89 -1.05
CA LEU A 42 20.35 3.73 0.12
C LEU A 42 19.54 3.43 1.39
N ARG A 43 18.41 4.12 1.61
CA ARG A 43 17.49 3.87 2.74
C ARG A 43 17.00 2.43 2.75
N THR A 44 16.52 1.93 1.61
CA THR A 44 16.06 0.53 1.49
C THR A 44 17.18 -0.47 1.82
N ALA A 45 18.41 -0.20 1.36
CA ALA A 45 19.55 -1.06 1.66
C ALA A 45 19.95 -0.98 3.16
N CYS A 46 19.94 0.20 3.75
CA CYS A 46 20.19 0.39 5.18
C CYS A 46 19.16 -0.33 6.05
N GLU A 47 17.87 -0.27 5.68
CA GLU A 47 16.81 -0.99 6.40
C GLU A 47 17.03 -2.51 6.35
N ARG A 48 17.41 -3.04 5.18
CA ARG A 48 17.79 -4.45 5.03
C ARG A 48 19.00 -4.80 5.89
N ALA A 49 20.06 -4.00 5.83
CA ALA A 49 21.26 -4.21 6.64
C ALA A 49 20.94 -4.19 8.14
N LYS A 50 20.11 -3.26 8.62
CA LYS A 50 19.64 -3.21 10.01
C LYS A 50 18.92 -4.49 10.43
N ARG A 51 18.01 -5.02 9.57
CA ARG A 51 17.32 -6.29 9.84
C ARG A 51 18.33 -7.44 9.96
N THR A 52 19.30 -7.52 9.05
CA THR A 52 20.37 -8.53 9.10
C THR A 52 21.21 -8.39 10.37
N LEU A 53 21.58 -7.16 10.76
CA LEU A 53 22.36 -6.91 11.97
C LEU A 53 21.64 -7.27 13.26
N SER A 54 20.31 -7.43 13.23
CA SER A 54 19.54 -7.89 14.39
C SER A 54 19.84 -9.36 14.75
N SER A 55 20.23 -10.18 13.77
CA SER A 55 20.58 -11.60 13.96
C SER A 55 22.06 -11.90 13.71
N SER A 56 22.69 -11.20 12.77
CA SER A 56 24.07 -11.40 12.31
C SER A 56 25.04 -10.31 12.83
N SER A 57 26.34 -10.63 12.89
CA SER A 57 27.37 -9.70 13.37
C SER A 57 27.85 -8.70 12.31
N GLU A 58 27.57 -8.94 11.04
CA GLU A 58 27.93 -8.09 9.90
C GLU A 58 26.83 -8.14 8.82
N ALA A 59 26.71 -7.05 8.04
CA ALA A 59 25.85 -6.96 6.87
C ALA A 59 26.56 -6.22 5.73
N SER A 60 26.40 -6.69 4.49
CA SER A 60 26.85 -5.98 3.29
C SER A 60 25.76 -5.06 2.75
N ILE A 61 26.18 -3.94 2.16
CA ILE A 61 25.34 -3.01 1.41
C ILE A 61 25.94 -2.90 0.02
N GLU A 62 25.16 -3.33 -0.95
CA GLU A 62 25.57 -3.49 -2.34
C GLU A 62 24.49 -2.85 -3.21
N ILE A 63 24.84 -1.76 -3.91
CA ILE A 63 23.91 -1.01 -4.74
C ILE A 63 24.60 -0.60 -6.04
N ASP A 64 24.19 -1.23 -7.13
CA ASP A 64 24.70 -0.91 -8.47
C ASP A 64 24.22 0.47 -8.92
N SER A 65 25.12 1.26 -9.48
CA SER A 65 24.88 2.60 -10.03
C SER A 65 24.07 3.47 -9.05
N LEU A 66 24.53 3.54 -7.79
CA LEU A 66 23.85 4.27 -6.72
C LEU A 66 23.71 5.75 -7.05
N PHE A 67 24.79 6.39 -7.52
CA PHE A 67 24.82 7.82 -7.83
C PHE A 67 25.81 8.11 -8.96
N GLU A 68 25.36 8.79 -10.03
CA GLU A 68 26.17 9.16 -11.19
C GLU A 68 26.99 7.99 -11.79
N GLY A 69 26.36 6.81 -11.90
CA GLY A 69 27.00 5.60 -12.44
C GLY A 69 28.01 4.93 -11.51
N ILE A 70 28.14 5.39 -10.26
CA ILE A 70 29.03 4.80 -9.26
C ILE A 70 28.30 3.68 -8.54
N ASP A 71 28.85 2.48 -8.60
CA ASP A 71 28.43 1.36 -7.78
C ASP A 71 28.92 1.54 -6.33
N TYR A 72 28.10 1.16 -5.36
CA TYR A 72 28.42 1.31 -3.95
C TYR A 72 28.39 -0.03 -3.23
N TYR A 73 29.57 -0.47 -2.80
CA TYR A 73 29.78 -1.69 -2.02
C TYR A 73 30.46 -1.33 -0.70
N THR A 74 29.81 -1.67 0.40
CA THR A 74 30.35 -1.48 1.75
C THR A 74 29.81 -2.53 2.70
N LYS A 75 30.33 -2.56 3.92
CA LYS A 75 29.88 -3.47 4.98
C LYS A 75 29.85 -2.74 6.31
N VAL A 76 28.95 -3.18 7.18
CA VAL A 76 28.81 -2.64 8.55
C VAL A 76 28.66 -3.79 9.53
N SER A 77 29.37 -3.70 10.64
CA SER A 77 29.25 -4.64 11.75
C SER A 77 28.14 -4.20 12.72
N ARG A 78 27.59 -5.15 13.47
CA ARG A 78 26.62 -4.89 14.54
C ARG A 78 27.18 -3.90 15.55
N ALA A 79 28.44 -4.11 15.97
CA ALA A 79 29.12 -3.21 16.90
C ALA A 79 29.18 -1.76 16.37
N ARG A 80 29.45 -1.57 15.07
CA ARG A 80 29.47 -0.24 14.48
C ARG A 80 28.07 0.39 14.42
N PHE A 81 27.04 -0.40 14.11
CA PHE A 81 25.66 0.06 14.15
C PHE A 81 25.22 0.45 15.58
N GLU A 82 25.58 -0.36 16.58
CA GLU A 82 25.30 -0.10 17.99
C GLU A 82 25.98 1.18 18.48
N GLU A 83 27.23 1.42 18.05
CA GLU A 83 27.95 2.67 18.32
C GLU A 83 27.23 3.88 17.71
N LEU A 84 26.81 3.80 16.45
CA LEU A 84 26.09 4.87 15.74
C LEU A 84 24.74 5.23 16.39
N CYS A 85 24.13 4.28 17.10
CA CYS A 85 22.83 4.46 17.74
C CYS A 85 22.93 4.46 19.28
N GLY A 86 24.14 4.55 19.83
CA GLY A 86 24.40 4.38 21.27
C GLY A 86 23.71 5.44 22.13
N ASP A 87 23.48 6.64 21.60
CA ASP A 87 22.71 7.69 22.25
C ASP A 87 21.21 7.34 22.29
N LEU A 88 20.66 6.83 21.18
CA LEU A 88 19.27 6.38 21.09
C LEU A 88 19.02 5.23 22.07
N PHE A 89 19.92 4.23 22.15
CA PHE A 89 19.79 3.13 23.12
C PHE A 89 19.86 3.59 24.58
N ARG A 90 20.70 4.57 24.92
CA ARG A 90 20.73 5.10 26.29
C ARG A 90 19.47 5.86 26.64
N SER A 91 18.93 6.58 25.67
CA SER A 91 17.71 7.36 25.88
C SER A 91 16.46 6.50 26.09
N THR A 92 16.43 5.25 25.63
CA THR A 92 15.32 4.32 25.92
C THR A 92 15.37 3.78 27.35
N LEU A 93 16.53 3.81 28.02
CA LEU A 93 16.67 3.38 29.42
C LEU A 93 16.12 4.43 30.41
N GLN A 94 16.18 5.72 30.07
CA GLN A 94 15.69 6.79 30.94
C GLN A 94 14.18 6.65 31.28
N PRO A 95 13.28 6.36 30.31
CA PRO A 95 11.90 5.95 30.59
C PRO A 95 11.76 4.78 31.56
N VAL A 96 12.58 3.74 31.40
CA VAL A 96 12.52 2.54 32.23
C VAL A 96 12.94 2.87 33.67
N GLU A 97 14.03 3.61 33.84
CA GLU A 97 14.49 4.08 35.16
C GLU A 97 13.45 4.97 35.85
N THR A 98 12.81 5.86 35.09
CA THR A 98 11.74 6.72 35.61
C THR A 98 10.53 5.89 36.04
N ALA A 99 10.10 4.92 35.21
CA ALA A 99 9.00 4.03 35.54
C ALA A 99 9.30 3.18 36.80
N LEU A 100 10.52 2.68 36.95
CA LEU A 100 10.94 1.91 38.12
C LEU A 100 10.96 2.78 39.39
N ARG A 101 11.38 4.04 39.28
CA ARG A 101 11.37 5.02 40.36
C ARG A 101 9.95 5.39 40.79
N ASP A 102 9.08 5.67 39.82
CA ASP A 102 7.68 5.99 40.05
C ASP A 102 6.93 4.81 40.68
N ALA A 103 7.28 3.58 40.28
CA ALA A 103 6.79 2.35 40.88
C ALA A 103 7.39 2.05 42.25
N LYS A 104 8.33 2.87 42.75
CA LYS A 104 9.06 2.68 44.02
C LYS A 104 9.73 1.31 44.13
N LEU A 105 10.20 0.77 43.01
CA LEU A 105 10.86 -0.54 42.94
C LEU A 105 12.39 -0.46 43.06
N ASP A 106 12.93 0.72 43.41
CA ASP A 106 14.35 0.88 43.68
C ASP A 106 14.68 0.31 45.08
N LYS A 107 15.17 -0.93 45.09
CA LYS A 107 15.91 -1.59 46.18
C LYS A 107 15.32 -1.44 47.61
N GLY A 108 14.46 -2.39 47.97
CA GLY A 108 14.15 -2.73 49.36
C GLY A 108 12.68 -2.53 49.72
N ILE A 109 11.90 -3.62 49.75
CA ILE A 109 10.53 -3.60 50.26
C ILE A 109 10.56 -4.06 51.72
N PRO A 110 10.40 -3.17 52.73
CA PRO A 110 10.15 -3.60 54.09
C PRO A 110 8.67 -4.01 54.28
N PRO A 111 8.36 -4.96 55.19
CA PRO A 111 6.99 -5.39 55.45
C PRO A 111 6.17 -4.29 56.15
N ALA A 112 4.96 -4.01 55.65
CA ALA A 112 4.09 -2.95 56.15
C ALA A 112 3.25 -3.37 57.39
N PRO A 113 3.00 -2.48 58.37
CA PRO A 113 2.16 -2.76 59.54
C PRO A 113 0.64 -2.82 59.23
N ARG A 114 -0.10 -3.60 60.02
CA ARG A 114 -1.57 -3.71 59.92
C ARG A 114 -2.26 -2.39 60.28
N GLY A 115 -3.18 -1.94 59.41
CA GLY A 115 -3.99 -0.71 59.59
C GLY A 115 -3.85 0.34 58.48
N VAL A 116 -3.00 0.11 57.47
CA VAL A 116 -2.80 1.03 56.34
C VAL A 116 -3.82 0.73 55.22
N PRO A 117 -4.50 1.75 54.63
CA PRO A 117 -5.43 1.57 53.51
C PRO A 117 -4.77 0.80 52.35
N GLN A 118 -5.43 -0.26 51.89
CA GLN A 118 -4.94 -1.11 50.80
C GLN A 118 -5.59 -0.65 49.49
N ILE A 119 -4.98 0.31 48.82
CA ILE A 119 -5.45 0.78 47.51
C ILE A 119 -4.93 -0.17 46.43
N GLU A 120 -5.84 -0.88 45.77
CA GLU A 120 -5.59 -1.64 44.55
C GLU A 120 -5.90 -0.78 43.35
N VAL A 121 -4.91 -0.55 42.49
CA VAL A 121 -5.07 0.20 41.26
C VAL A 121 -5.02 -0.77 40.08
N THR A 122 -6.09 -0.81 39.29
CA THR A 122 -6.18 -1.58 38.05
C THR A 122 -5.99 -0.66 36.86
N PHE A 123 -5.06 -1.02 35.99
CA PHE A 123 -4.81 -0.36 34.71
C PHE A 123 -5.27 -1.29 33.60
N ASP A 124 -6.28 -0.87 32.86
CA ASP A 124 -6.83 -1.62 31.73
C ASP A 124 -6.66 -0.80 30.46
N ILE A 125 -6.09 -1.40 29.42
CA ILE A 125 -5.97 -0.79 28.10
C ILE A 125 -6.86 -1.60 27.17
N ASP A 126 -7.90 -0.97 26.64
CA ASP A 126 -8.79 -1.63 25.70
C ASP A 126 -8.16 -1.72 24.29
N ALA A 127 -8.81 -2.45 23.40
CA ALA A 127 -8.36 -2.63 22.01
C ALA A 127 -8.26 -1.30 21.23
N ASN A 128 -8.88 -0.22 21.72
CA ASN A 128 -8.84 1.11 21.13
C ASN A 128 -7.70 1.99 21.71
N GLY A 129 -6.89 1.44 22.61
CA GLY A 129 -5.78 2.15 23.25
C GLY A 129 -6.22 3.18 24.30
N ILE A 130 -7.45 3.10 24.79
CA ILE A 130 -7.94 3.94 25.89
C ILE A 130 -7.50 3.31 27.21
N LEU A 131 -6.83 4.09 28.05
CA LEU A 131 -6.40 3.66 29.38
C LEU A 131 -7.49 3.95 30.42
N ASN A 132 -8.08 2.89 30.97
CA ASN A 132 -8.98 2.93 32.10
C ASN A 132 -8.18 2.68 33.39
N VAL A 133 -8.25 3.62 34.34
CA VAL A 133 -7.58 3.51 35.63
C VAL A 133 -8.64 3.46 36.71
N SER A 134 -8.80 2.31 37.37
CA SER A 134 -9.63 2.20 38.56
C SER A 134 -8.78 2.03 39.81
N ALA A 135 -9.17 2.70 40.89
CA ALA A 135 -8.54 2.55 42.19
C ALA A 135 -9.60 2.11 43.20
N GLN A 136 -9.37 0.99 43.88
CA GLN A 136 -10.25 0.42 44.88
C GLN A 136 -9.53 0.30 46.23
N ASP A 137 -10.13 0.84 47.29
CA ASP A 137 -9.69 0.57 48.66
C ASP A 137 -10.26 -0.78 49.12
N LYS A 138 -9.40 -1.80 49.24
CA LYS A 138 -9.79 -3.15 49.67
C LYS A 138 -10.37 -3.21 51.08
N SER A 139 -10.06 -2.23 51.94
CA SER A 139 -10.54 -2.21 53.32
C SER A 139 -11.99 -1.73 53.42
N THR A 140 -12.41 -0.83 52.53
CA THR A 140 -13.74 -0.22 52.53
C THR A 140 -14.61 -0.61 51.33
N GLY A 141 -14.03 -1.26 50.32
CA GLY A 141 -14.69 -1.66 49.07
C GLY A 141 -14.97 -0.52 48.09
N LYS A 142 -14.70 0.74 48.49
CA LYS A 142 -14.95 1.92 47.66
C LYS A 142 -13.98 1.96 46.49
N SER A 143 -14.51 2.22 45.30
CA SER A 143 -13.72 2.37 44.07
C SER A 143 -14.04 3.67 43.35
N GLU A 144 -13.04 4.21 42.68
CA GLU A 144 -13.14 5.37 41.78
C GLU A 144 -12.54 4.98 40.42
N ASN A 145 -13.11 5.48 39.33
CA ASN A 145 -12.66 5.20 37.97
C ASN A 145 -12.33 6.50 37.22
N ILE A 146 -11.14 6.55 36.63
CA ILE A 146 -10.65 7.66 35.82
C ILE A 146 -10.34 7.12 34.42
N ILE A 147 -11.06 7.63 33.42
CA ILE A 147 -10.83 7.31 32.02
C ILE A 147 -9.85 8.34 31.45
N ILE A 148 -8.62 7.91 31.14
CA ILE A 148 -7.61 8.77 30.55
C ILE A 148 -7.72 8.63 29.03
N LYS A 149 -8.46 9.56 28.42
CA LYS A 149 -8.51 9.71 26.96
C LYS A 149 -7.25 10.44 26.50
N ASN A 150 -6.46 9.81 25.63
CA ASN A 150 -5.31 10.46 25.02
C ASN A 150 -5.79 11.36 23.87
N ASP A 151 -6.12 12.61 24.18
CA ASP A 151 -6.61 13.59 23.18
C ASP A 151 -5.48 14.25 22.39
N LYS A 152 -4.22 14.12 22.83
CA LYS A 152 -3.07 14.75 22.16
C LYS A 152 -2.62 13.91 20.97
N GLY A 153 -2.88 14.41 19.76
CA GLY A 153 -2.50 13.78 18.50
C GLY A 153 -3.63 12.97 17.84
N ARG A 154 -4.82 12.94 18.43
CA ARG A 154 -6.03 12.45 17.75
C ARG A 154 -6.61 13.57 16.90
N LEU A 155 -7.08 13.21 15.71
CA LEU A 155 -7.84 14.11 14.86
C LEU A 155 -9.08 14.58 15.62
N SER A 156 -9.36 15.87 15.53
CA SER A 156 -10.65 16.41 15.98
C SER A 156 -11.78 15.78 15.17
N GLN A 157 -13.00 15.78 15.72
CA GLN A 157 -14.16 15.25 15.00
C GLN A 157 -14.33 15.91 13.63
N ALA A 158 -14.08 17.22 13.54
CA ALA A 158 -14.13 17.96 12.28
C ALA A 158 -13.06 17.50 11.25
N GLU A 159 -11.87 17.13 11.72
CA GLU A 159 -10.82 16.56 10.84
C GLU A 159 -11.18 15.15 10.40
N ILE A 160 -11.77 14.34 11.27
CA ILE A 160 -12.28 13.00 10.93
C ILE A 160 -13.36 13.11 9.86
N ASP A 161 -14.35 13.98 10.06
CA ASP A 161 -15.45 14.18 9.12
C ASP A 161 -14.94 14.68 7.76
N ARG A 162 -13.94 15.58 7.77
CA ARG A 162 -13.27 16.04 6.55
C ARG A 162 -12.54 14.89 5.84
N MET A 163 -11.79 14.06 6.56
CA MET A 163 -11.09 12.92 5.97
C MET A 163 -12.05 11.90 5.37
N LEU A 164 -13.19 11.65 6.02
CA LEU A 164 -14.24 10.78 5.47
C LEU A 164 -14.82 11.35 4.18
N ALA A 165 -15.15 12.66 4.16
CA ALA A 165 -15.66 13.30 2.94
C ALA A 165 -14.62 13.31 1.80
N GLU A 166 -13.35 13.54 2.10
CA GLU A 166 -12.26 13.45 1.11
C GLU A 166 -12.12 12.02 0.60
N ALA A 167 -12.16 11.01 1.48
CA ALA A 167 -12.06 9.60 1.11
C ALA A 167 -13.24 9.16 0.21
N ASP A 168 -14.47 9.56 0.53
CA ASP A 168 -15.65 9.26 -0.29
C ASP A 168 -15.56 9.92 -1.66
N LYS A 169 -15.10 11.17 -1.73
CA LYS A 169 -14.86 11.85 -3.00
C LYS A 169 -13.81 11.13 -3.84
N TYR A 170 -12.68 10.75 -3.25
CA TYR A 170 -11.62 10.02 -3.97
C TYR A 170 -12.10 8.64 -4.42
N LYS A 171 -12.91 7.95 -3.63
CA LYS A 171 -13.55 6.69 -4.01
C LYS A 171 -14.44 6.87 -5.25
N GLU A 172 -15.26 7.93 -5.29
CA GLU A 172 -16.12 8.22 -6.46
C GLU A 172 -15.30 8.59 -7.70
N GLU A 173 -14.24 9.39 -7.55
CA GLU A 173 -13.31 9.73 -8.64
C GLU A 173 -12.58 8.48 -9.19
N ASP A 174 -12.10 7.61 -8.30
CA ASP A 174 -11.46 6.35 -8.66
C ASP A 174 -12.42 5.39 -9.38
N GLU A 175 -13.69 5.34 -8.96
CA GLU A 175 -14.72 4.53 -9.61
C GLU A 175 -15.04 5.04 -11.01
N LYS A 176 -15.26 6.36 -11.17
CA LYS A 176 -15.47 6.98 -12.50
C LYS A 176 -14.29 6.75 -13.43
N GLN A 177 -13.06 6.92 -12.94
CA GLN A 177 -11.85 6.63 -13.71
C GLN A 177 -11.79 5.16 -14.14
N ARG A 178 -12.11 4.22 -13.23
CA ARG A 178 -12.12 2.79 -13.53
C ARG A 178 -13.13 2.45 -14.60
N GLU A 179 -14.34 2.98 -14.53
CA GLU A 179 -15.39 2.75 -15.53
C GLU A 179 -14.99 3.32 -16.89
N ARG A 180 -14.44 4.54 -16.92
CA ARG A 180 -13.95 5.18 -18.15
C ARG A 180 -12.85 4.36 -18.83
N VAL A 181 -11.88 3.88 -18.05
CA VAL A 181 -10.80 3.00 -18.56
C VAL A 181 -11.37 1.67 -19.05
N SER A 182 -12.37 1.10 -18.37
CA SER A 182 -13.04 -0.12 -18.82
C SER A 182 -13.74 0.08 -20.16
N ALA A 183 -14.51 1.17 -20.33
CA ALA A 183 -15.19 1.48 -21.59
C ALA A 183 -14.21 1.69 -22.76
N ARG A 184 -13.10 2.39 -22.53
CA ARG A 184 -12.02 2.53 -23.53
C ARG A 184 -11.44 1.18 -23.93
N ASN A 185 -11.11 0.33 -22.96
CA ASN A 185 -10.53 -0.99 -23.21
C ASN A 185 -11.53 -1.91 -23.94
N GLN A 186 -12.83 -1.82 -23.65
CA GLN A 186 -13.88 -2.54 -24.37
C GLN A 186 -13.93 -2.13 -25.84
N LEU A 187 -13.89 -0.82 -26.13
CA LEU A 187 -13.85 -0.30 -27.50
C LEU A 187 -12.61 -0.78 -28.25
N GLU A 188 -11.43 -0.60 -27.64
CA GLU A 188 -10.15 -1.02 -28.22
C GLU A 188 -10.13 -2.53 -28.50
N SER A 189 -10.53 -3.35 -27.53
CA SER A 189 -10.62 -4.80 -27.67
C SER A 189 -11.59 -5.22 -28.77
N TYR A 190 -12.74 -4.56 -28.88
CA TYR A 190 -13.71 -4.83 -29.94
C TYR A 190 -13.13 -4.50 -31.32
N VAL A 191 -12.48 -3.35 -31.49
CA VAL A 191 -11.80 -2.99 -32.75
C VAL A 191 -10.81 -4.06 -33.17
N PHE A 192 -9.93 -4.51 -32.26
CA PHE A 192 -8.97 -5.57 -32.57
C PHE A 192 -9.64 -6.89 -32.94
N SER A 193 -10.71 -7.28 -32.23
CA SER A 193 -11.46 -8.50 -32.54
C SER A 193 -12.09 -8.46 -33.94
N VAL A 194 -12.63 -7.30 -34.36
CA VAL A 194 -13.22 -7.12 -35.69
C VAL A 194 -12.13 -7.17 -36.76
N LYS A 195 -10.99 -6.51 -36.56
CA LYS A 195 -9.87 -6.57 -37.52
C LYS A 195 -9.38 -8.01 -37.72
N GLN A 196 -9.19 -8.76 -36.63
CA GLN A 196 -8.79 -10.16 -36.71
C GLN A 196 -9.83 -11.03 -37.43
N ALA A 197 -11.13 -10.81 -37.17
CA ALA A 197 -12.19 -11.54 -37.86
C ALA A 197 -12.22 -11.25 -39.37
N LEU A 198 -11.95 -10.01 -39.79
CA LEU A 198 -11.89 -9.63 -41.21
C LEU A 198 -10.68 -10.24 -41.93
N GLU A 199 -9.52 -10.29 -41.25
CA GLU A 199 -8.31 -10.94 -41.76
C GLU A 199 -8.55 -12.44 -41.97
N ALA A 200 -9.23 -13.12 -41.03
CA ALA A 200 -9.58 -14.54 -41.17
C ALA A 200 -10.64 -14.83 -42.26
N ALA A 201 -11.31 -13.80 -42.79
CA ALA A 201 -12.44 -13.92 -43.71
C ALA A 201 -12.05 -13.88 -45.20
N GLU A 202 -10.82 -14.22 -45.58
CA GLU A 202 -10.21 -13.97 -46.91
C GLU A 202 -11.14 -14.20 -48.10
N GLU A 203 -11.89 -15.31 -48.16
CA GLU A 203 -12.73 -15.65 -49.32
C GLU A 203 -14.25 -15.43 -49.15
N LYS A 204 -14.72 -15.08 -47.93
CA LYS A 204 -16.17 -15.10 -47.60
C LYS A 204 -16.88 -13.75 -47.68
N LEU A 205 -16.15 -12.66 -47.80
CA LEU A 205 -16.69 -11.30 -47.82
C LEU A 205 -16.23 -10.55 -49.07
N SER A 206 -17.12 -9.72 -49.62
CA SER A 206 -16.77 -8.79 -50.69
C SER A 206 -15.67 -7.83 -50.23
N SER A 207 -14.70 -7.53 -51.10
CA SER A 207 -13.64 -6.55 -50.82
C SER A 207 -14.22 -5.21 -50.33
N LYS A 208 -15.32 -4.76 -50.93
CA LYS A 208 -16.00 -3.52 -50.55
C LYS A 208 -16.56 -3.55 -49.12
N ASP A 209 -17.12 -4.68 -48.68
CA ASP A 209 -17.66 -4.83 -47.31
C ASP A 209 -16.52 -4.87 -46.28
N LYS A 210 -15.40 -5.51 -46.62
CA LYS A 210 -14.19 -5.51 -45.78
C LYS A 210 -13.61 -4.12 -45.62
N ASP A 211 -13.49 -3.37 -46.71
CA ASP A 211 -12.93 -2.02 -46.72
C ASP A 211 -13.75 -1.06 -45.85
N ILE A 212 -15.09 -1.16 -45.89
CA ILE A 212 -15.98 -0.32 -45.06
C ILE A 212 -15.70 -0.52 -43.57
N VAL A 213 -15.66 -1.78 -43.11
CA VAL A 213 -15.47 -2.08 -41.69
C VAL A 213 -14.03 -1.82 -41.26
N LEU A 214 -13.04 -2.12 -42.11
CA LEU A 214 -11.64 -1.86 -41.81
C LEU A 214 -11.36 -0.36 -41.67
N ASN A 215 -11.96 0.47 -42.53
CA ASN A 215 -11.88 1.93 -42.42
C ASN A 215 -12.51 2.42 -41.11
N ALA A 216 -13.71 1.94 -40.74
CA ALA A 216 -14.34 2.29 -39.48
C ALA A 216 -13.48 1.90 -38.25
N CYS A 217 -12.83 0.73 -38.29
CA CYS A 217 -11.89 0.29 -37.25
C CYS A 217 -10.67 1.22 -37.17
N ASN A 218 -10.08 1.61 -38.30
CA ASN A 218 -8.92 2.50 -38.34
C ASN A 218 -9.27 3.92 -37.87
N GLU A 219 -10.43 4.45 -38.26
CA GLU A 219 -10.95 5.73 -37.77
C GLU A 219 -11.18 5.70 -36.26
N THR A 220 -11.73 4.59 -35.74
CA THR A 220 -11.96 4.42 -34.30
C THR A 220 -10.64 4.37 -33.52
N LEU A 221 -9.60 3.69 -34.02
CA LEU A 221 -8.27 3.68 -33.39
C LEU A 221 -7.65 5.08 -33.39
N SER A 222 -7.70 5.77 -34.52
CA SER A 222 -7.20 7.15 -34.61
C SER A 222 -7.95 8.07 -33.65
N TRP A 223 -9.25 7.89 -33.48
CA TRP A 223 -10.02 8.63 -32.49
C TRP A 223 -9.61 8.28 -31.06
N LEU A 224 -9.43 7.00 -30.72
CA LEU A 224 -8.95 6.55 -29.41
C LEU A 224 -7.60 7.17 -29.02
N ASP A 225 -6.66 7.26 -29.96
CA ASP A 225 -5.33 7.84 -29.74
C ASP A 225 -5.41 9.36 -29.49
N ASN A 226 -6.29 10.05 -30.22
CA ASN A 226 -6.47 11.50 -30.11
C ASN A 226 -7.40 11.92 -28.95
N ASN A 227 -8.16 10.99 -28.37
CA ASN A 227 -9.18 11.27 -27.35
C ASN A 227 -8.98 10.39 -26.10
N SER A 228 -7.74 10.38 -25.58
CA SER A 228 -7.37 9.61 -24.38
C SER A 228 -8.06 10.07 -23.08
N LEU A 229 -8.63 11.28 -23.08
CA LEU A 229 -9.36 11.88 -21.97
C LEU A 229 -10.88 11.95 -22.20
N ALA A 230 -11.40 11.30 -23.25
CA ALA A 230 -12.83 11.23 -23.48
C ALA A 230 -13.57 10.57 -22.30
N ASP A 231 -14.83 10.97 -22.13
CA ASP A 231 -15.71 10.45 -21.09
C ASP A 231 -16.23 9.05 -21.46
N LYS A 232 -16.77 8.35 -20.46
CA LYS A 232 -17.27 6.98 -20.60
C LYS A 232 -18.31 6.87 -21.73
N GLU A 233 -19.25 7.81 -21.76
CA GLU A 233 -20.36 7.86 -22.68
C GLU A 233 -19.89 8.00 -24.14
N GLU A 234 -18.78 8.70 -24.38
CA GLU A 234 -18.20 8.85 -25.71
C GLU A 234 -17.60 7.54 -26.22
N TYR A 235 -16.89 6.81 -25.35
CA TYR A 235 -16.37 5.48 -25.68
C TYR A 235 -17.51 4.49 -25.98
N GLU A 236 -18.57 4.49 -25.16
CA GLU A 236 -19.73 3.63 -25.35
C GLU A 236 -20.50 3.97 -26.65
N HIS A 237 -20.69 5.26 -26.95
CA HIS A 237 -21.32 5.69 -28.19
C HIS A 237 -20.53 5.22 -29.42
N ARG A 238 -19.20 5.41 -29.42
CA ARG A 238 -18.33 4.93 -30.50
C ARG A 238 -18.36 3.42 -30.65
N LEU A 239 -18.41 2.68 -29.53
CA LEU A 239 -18.58 1.23 -29.55
C LEU A 239 -19.89 0.83 -30.25
N GLN A 240 -20.99 1.50 -29.94
CA GLN A 240 -22.29 1.23 -30.57
C GLN A 240 -22.27 1.55 -32.08
N GLU A 241 -21.65 2.65 -32.50
CA GLU A 241 -21.49 2.99 -33.92
C GLU A 241 -20.69 1.93 -34.68
N LEU A 242 -19.58 1.47 -34.10
CA LEU A 242 -18.73 0.45 -34.70
C LEU A 242 -19.44 -0.91 -34.73
N GLN A 243 -20.14 -1.30 -33.66
CA GLN A 243 -20.97 -2.50 -33.62
C GLN A 243 -22.05 -2.48 -34.71
N LYS A 244 -22.75 -1.36 -34.87
CA LYS A 244 -23.78 -1.21 -35.90
C LYS A 244 -23.21 -1.38 -37.30
N THR A 245 -22.07 -0.75 -37.58
CA THR A 245 -21.40 -0.84 -38.87
C THR A 245 -20.90 -2.27 -39.14
N SER A 246 -20.32 -2.91 -38.12
CA SER A 246 -19.72 -4.24 -38.22
C SER A 246 -20.77 -5.37 -38.25
N SER A 247 -21.94 -5.18 -37.62
CA SER A 247 -23.00 -6.20 -37.52
C SER A 247 -23.48 -6.72 -38.87
N SER A 248 -23.58 -5.84 -39.87
CA SER A 248 -24.02 -6.19 -41.23
C SER A 248 -23.04 -7.12 -41.95
N VAL A 249 -21.74 -7.00 -41.65
CA VAL A 249 -20.65 -7.78 -42.23
C VAL A 249 -20.42 -9.06 -41.44
N MET A 250 -20.47 -9.00 -40.11
CA MET A 250 -20.37 -10.17 -39.24
C MET A 250 -21.56 -11.12 -39.40
N ALA A 251 -22.77 -10.61 -39.67
CA ALA A 251 -23.93 -11.43 -40.00
C ALA A 251 -23.73 -12.22 -41.31
N LYS A 252 -23.08 -11.63 -42.33
CA LYS A 252 -22.71 -12.34 -43.56
C LYS A 252 -21.63 -13.40 -43.33
N LEU A 253 -20.71 -13.13 -42.40
CA LEU A 253 -19.64 -14.05 -41.99
C LEU A 253 -20.20 -15.31 -41.28
N HIS A 254 -21.18 -15.15 -40.38
CA HIS A 254 -21.78 -16.24 -39.61
C HIS A 254 -23.02 -16.87 -40.26
N GLY A 255 -23.71 -16.16 -41.16
CA GLY A 255 -24.92 -16.61 -41.86
C GLY A 255 -24.71 -17.74 -42.87
N GLN A 256 -23.46 -18.19 -43.07
CA GLN A 256 -23.13 -19.31 -43.96
C GLN A 256 -22.74 -20.61 -43.20
N SER A 257 -22.94 -20.68 -41.89
CA SER A 257 -22.62 -21.87 -41.08
C SER A 257 -23.79 -22.43 -40.27
N GLN A 258 -25.01 -22.36 -40.82
CA GLN A 258 -26.14 -23.17 -40.33
C GLN A 258 -26.68 -24.10 -41.43
N SER A 259 -25.93 -25.16 -41.70
CA SER A 259 -26.51 -26.42 -42.17
C SER A 259 -25.56 -27.60 -41.86
N GLN A 260 -26.09 -28.56 -41.10
CA GLN A 260 -25.56 -29.88 -40.71
C GLN A 260 -24.79 -30.00 -39.38
N GLY A 261 -25.37 -30.78 -38.46
CA GLY A 261 -24.63 -31.47 -37.39
C GLY A 261 -25.37 -31.60 -36.06
N GLN A 262 -26.36 -32.49 -36.00
CA GLN A 262 -27.10 -32.90 -34.79
C GLN A 262 -26.27 -33.94 -33.98
N GLY A 263 -26.22 -33.83 -32.65
CA GLY A 263 -25.71 -34.89 -31.76
C GLY A 263 -25.24 -34.41 -30.37
N PRO A 264 -25.79 -34.91 -29.25
CA PRO A 264 -25.64 -34.30 -27.91
C PRO A 264 -24.55 -34.95 -27.03
N SER A 265 -24.20 -34.21 -25.95
CA SER A 265 -23.60 -34.66 -24.68
C SER A 265 -22.07 -34.52 -24.52
N HIS A 266 -21.61 -33.55 -23.71
CA HIS A 266 -21.33 -33.83 -22.29
C HIS A 266 -21.17 -32.52 -21.50
N SER A 267 -21.93 -32.43 -20.42
CA SER A 267 -21.91 -31.36 -19.40
C SER A 267 -20.71 -31.50 -18.48
N GLN A 268 -19.93 -30.43 -18.31
CA GLN A 268 -19.15 -30.23 -17.08
C GLN A 268 -19.24 -28.77 -16.64
N ALA A 269 -20.07 -28.57 -15.63
CA ALA A 269 -20.18 -27.33 -14.89
C ALA A 269 -18.93 -27.13 -14.05
N HIS A 270 -18.21 -26.04 -14.26
CA HIS A 270 -17.24 -25.53 -13.29
C HIS A 270 -17.83 -24.29 -12.62
N SER A 271 -18.27 -24.53 -11.37
CA SER A 271 -18.64 -23.53 -10.39
C SER A 271 -17.43 -22.68 -10.02
N GLY A 272 -17.55 -21.35 -10.11
CA GLY A 272 -16.63 -20.39 -9.51
C GLY A 272 -16.91 -20.20 -8.02
N PRO A 273 -15.94 -19.73 -7.22
CA PRO A 273 -15.98 -19.80 -5.76
C PRO A 273 -16.84 -18.69 -5.14
N THR A 274 -17.63 -19.07 -4.15
CA THR A 274 -18.32 -18.19 -3.21
C THR A 274 -17.34 -17.66 -2.15
N VAL A 275 -17.40 -16.35 -1.91
CA VAL A 275 -16.69 -15.67 -0.81
C VAL A 275 -17.54 -15.82 0.44
N GLU A 276 -17.08 -16.60 1.41
CA GLU A 276 -17.64 -16.60 2.76
C GLU A 276 -17.02 -15.43 3.54
N GLU A 277 -17.88 -14.50 3.95
CA GLU A 277 -17.62 -13.62 5.09
C GLU A 277 -17.52 -14.48 6.36
N VAL A 278 -16.48 -14.22 7.16
CA VAL A 278 -16.43 -14.74 8.53
C VAL A 278 -16.08 -13.57 9.44
N ASP A 279 -16.92 -13.44 10.47
CA ASP A 279 -16.96 -12.45 11.56
C ASP A 279 -15.60 -12.05 12.17
#